data_AF-A0A9D4ZKG0-F1
#
_entry.id   AF-A0A9D4ZKG0-F1
#
_cell.length_a   1.000
_cell.length_b   1.000
_cell.length_c   1.000
_cell.angle_alpha   90.00
_cell.angle_beta   90.00
_cell.angle_gamma   90.00
#
_symmetry.space_group_name_H-M   'P 1'
#
loop_
_entity.id
_entity.type
_entity.pdbx_description
1 polymer ?
#
loop_
_entity_poly.entity_id
_entity_poly.type
_entity_poly.pdbx_seq_one_letter_code
_entity_poly.pdbx_strand_id
1 'polypeptide(L)'
;MFLKSLTFVKGKDTTHRRSSAVPQLICVKGCEFEPVIVHCKNAVSYGRDVAWQCEADLPSHLTFTDVEVNCEGYHTKEDEDVLEGSCGLKYSLSSHGSKKRRSFLRELITAAREDEVVEAELSDHISSSNAQSAGYLTP
;
A
#
# COMPACT_ATOMS: atom_id res chain seq x y z
N MET A 1 -0.31 22.44 -26.13
CA MET A 1 -0.38 20.98 -26.37
C MET A 1 -0.53 20.27 -25.03
N PHE A 2 -1.71 19.70 -24.77
CA PHE A 2 -1.95 18.98 -23.51
C PHE A 2 -1.17 17.66 -23.49
N LEU A 3 -0.33 17.45 -22.48
CA LEU A 3 0.37 16.19 -22.28
C LEU A 3 -0.62 15.05 -22.07
N LYS A 4 -0.54 14.01 -22.91
CA LYS A 4 -1.40 12.83 -22.82
C LYS A 4 -0.82 11.76 -21.91
N SER A 5 0.50 11.61 -21.92
CA SER A 5 1.21 10.62 -21.12
C SER A 5 2.62 11.08 -20.81
N LEU A 6 3.16 10.60 -19.70
CA LEU A 6 4.51 10.85 -19.22
C LEU A 6 5.15 9.55 -18.75
N THR A 7 6.48 9.48 -18.85
CA THR A 7 7.28 8.38 -18.31
C THR A 7 8.43 8.97 -17.51
N PHE A 8 8.56 8.53 -16.26
CA PHE A 8 9.57 8.99 -15.33
C PHE A 8 10.49 7.82 -14.97
N VAL A 9 11.79 8.09 -14.83
CA VAL A 9 12.80 7.07 -14.56
C VAL A 9 13.59 7.41 -13.30
N LYS A 10 13.74 6.43 -12.40
CA LYS A 10 14.51 6.59 -11.16
C LYS A 10 15.97 6.94 -11.48
N GLY A 11 16.50 7.92 -10.75
CA GLY A 11 17.89 8.38 -10.91
C GLY A 11 18.16 9.23 -12.15
N LYS A 12 17.13 9.56 -12.95
CA LYS A 12 17.24 10.59 -13.99
C LYS A 12 16.78 11.93 -13.46
N ASP A 13 17.42 12.99 -13.94
CA ASP A 13 17.00 14.36 -13.70
C ASP A 13 16.11 14.87 -14.85
N THR A 14 15.32 15.90 -14.55
CA THR A 14 14.53 16.65 -15.53
C THR A 14 15.44 17.47 -16.42
N THR A 15 15.04 17.64 -17.68
CA THR A 15 15.61 18.72 -18.48
C THR A 15 15.17 20.05 -17.89
N HIS A 16 15.99 21.08 -18.04
CA HIS A 16 15.66 22.40 -17.55
C HIS A 16 16.14 23.45 -18.53
N ARG A 17 15.51 24.63 -18.46
CA ARG A 17 15.98 25.80 -19.19
C ARG A 17 16.14 27.01 -18.28
N ARG A 18 15.16 27.27 -17.41
CA ARG A 18 15.16 28.44 -16.52
C ARG A 18 15.32 28.06 -15.05
N SER A 19 14.75 26.93 -14.64
CA SER A 19 14.97 26.36 -13.31
C SER A 19 16.19 25.44 -13.29
N SER A 20 16.59 24.94 -12.12
CA SER A 20 17.59 23.87 -12.05
C SER A 20 16.94 22.51 -12.35
N ALA A 21 17.74 21.57 -12.86
CA ALA A 21 17.33 20.17 -12.98
C ALA A 21 16.95 19.61 -11.60
N VAL A 22 15.91 18.78 -11.55
CA VAL A 22 15.47 18.05 -10.35
C VAL A 22 15.27 16.58 -10.67
N PRO A 23 15.27 15.66 -9.69
CA PRO A 23 14.98 14.26 -9.96
C PRO A 23 13.59 14.07 -10.61
N GLN A 24 13.50 13.19 -11.60
CA GLN A 24 12.24 12.85 -12.26
C GLN A 24 11.26 12.13 -11.33
N LEU A 25 11.77 11.38 -10.35
CA LEU A 25 10.98 10.65 -9.36
C LEU A 25 11.40 11.07 -7.96
N ILE A 26 10.42 11.51 -7.16
CA ILE A 26 10.61 11.85 -5.75
C ILE A 26 9.55 11.11 -4.94
N CYS A 27 9.98 10.13 -4.14
CA CYS A 27 9.13 9.48 -3.15
C CYS A 27 9.11 10.29 -1.85
N VAL A 28 7.91 10.52 -1.30
CA VAL A 28 7.70 11.32 -0.08
C VAL A 28 7.40 10.43 1.13
N LYS A 29 6.57 9.40 0.97
CA LYS A 29 6.15 8.47 2.04
C LYS A 29 6.02 7.04 1.49
N GLY A 30 6.27 6.04 2.32
CA GLY A 30 6.17 4.62 1.92
C GLY A 30 7.28 4.19 0.96
N CYS A 31 8.47 4.79 1.08
CA CYS A 31 9.58 4.64 0.14
C CYS A 31 10.44 3.39 0.37
N GLU A 32 9.95 2.41 1.14
CA GLU A 32 10.61 1.11 1.31
C GLU A 32 10.70 0.35 -0.02
N PHE A 33 9.76 0.62 -0.93
CA PHE A 33 9.82 0.21 -2.33
C PHE A 33 9.76 1.45 -3.21
N GLU A 34 10.58 1.51 -4.25
CA GLU A 34 10.56 2.60 -5.22
C GLU A 34 10.69 2.03 -6.64
N PRO A 35 9.68 2.21 -7.51
CA PRO A 35 9.75 1.71 -8.88
C PRO A 35 10.84 2.40 -9.69
N VAL A 36 11.44 1.66 -10.62
CA VAL A 36 12.46 2.20 -11.55
C VAL A 36 11.82 3.05 -12.64
N ILE A 37 10.63 2.68 -13.10
CA ILE A 37 9.89 3.36 -14.16
C ILE A 37 8.44 3.58 -13.71
N VAL A 38 7.93 4.79 -13.89
CA VAL A 38 6.52 5.12 -13.66
C VAL A 38 5.93 5.73 -14.92
N HIS A 39 4.80 5.19 -15.38
CA HIS A 39 4.04 5.70 -16.51
C HIS A 39 2.78 6.38 -16.01
N CYS A 40 2.57 7.63 -16.40
CA CYS A 40 1.37 8.38 -16.06
C CYS A 40 0.58 8.75 -17.31
N LYS A 41 -0.75 8.64 -17.21
CA LYS A 41 -1.71 9.07 -18.24
C LYS A 41 -2.56 10.19 -17.68
N ASN A 42 -2.87 11.17 -18.54
CA ASN A 42 -3.83 12.20 -18.20
C ASN A 42 -5.25 11.59 -18.24
N ALA A 43 -5.89 11.52 -17.09
CA ALA A 43 -7.16 10.84 -16.86
C ALA A 43 -8.38 11.75 -17.08
N VAL A 44 -8.20 13.05 -17.35
CA VAL A 44 -9.32 13.99 -17.58
C VAL A 44 -9.45 14.34 -19.06
N SER A 45 -10.67 14.22 -19.57
CA SER A 45 -11.05 14.46 -20.96
C SER A 45 -11.77 15.79 -21.22
N TYR A 46 -12.15 16.54 -20.17
CA TYR A 46 -12.89 17.81 -20.31
C TYR A 46 -12.52 18.82 -19.21
N GLY A 47 -11.80 19.88 -19.57
CA GLY A 47 -11.42 20.98 -18.67
C GLY A 47 -9.91 21.21 -18.58
N ARG A 48 -9.51 22.32 -17.94
CA ARG A 48 -8.10 22.67 -17.67
C ARG A 48 -7.47 21.89 -16.51
N ASP A 49 -8.27 21.12 -15.78
CA ASP A 49 -7.82 20.35 -14.63
C ASP A 49 -7.24 19.00 -15.07
N VAL A 50 -5.92 18.87 -14.95
CA VAL A 50 -5.20 17.64 -15.27
C VAL A 50 -5.20 16.73 -14.05
N ALA A 51 -5.76 15.52 -14.19
CA ALA A 51 -5.59 14.46 -13.18
C ALA A 51 -4.69 13.37 -13.75
N TRP A 52 -3.63 13.02 -13.03
CA TRP A 52 -2.68 11.99 -13.45
C TRP A 52 -3.01 10.65 -12.83
N GLN A 53 -3.18 9.63 -13.67
CA GLN A 53 -3.21 8.24 -13.24
C GLN A 53 -1.87 7.60 -13.56
N CYS A 54 -1.16 7.14 -12.53
CA CYS A 54 0.18 6.58 -12.64
C CYS A 54 0.21 5.09 -12.33
N GLU A 55 1.01 4.35 -13.09
CA GLU A 55 1.18 2.90 -13.01
C GLU A 55 2.68 2.56 -13.06
N ALA A 56 3.06 1.51 -12.34
CA ALA A 56 4.41 0.96 -12.30
C ALA A 56 4.36 -0.52 -11.89
N ASP A 57 5.46 -1.22 -12.00
CA ASP A 57 5.62 -2.57 -11.45
C ASP A 57 5.76 -2.48 -9.92
N LEU A 58 4.61 -2.53 -9.24
CA LEU A 58 4.51 -2.47 -7.77
C LEU A 58 4.04 -3.84 -7.22
N PRO A 59 4.53 -4.23 -6.04
CA PRO A 59 3.90 -5.30 -5.27
C PRO A 59 2.39 -5.06 -5.13
N SER A 60 1.58 -6.12 -5.25
CA SER A 60 0.11 -6.04 -5.32
C SER A 60 -0.58 -5.38 -4.11
N HIS A 61 0.14 -5.22 -3.00
CA HIS A 61 -0.36 -4.58 -1.79
C HIS A 61 -0.01 -3.10 -1.71
N LEU A 62 0.78 -2.57 -2.66
CA LEU A 62 1.16 -1.16 -2.73
C LEU A 62 0.36 -0.43 -3.80
N THR A 63 0.03 0.82 -3.51
CA THR A 63 -0.65 1.73 -4.44
C THR A 63 -0.03 3.11 -4.34
N PHE A 64 -0.06 3.85 -5.45
CA PHE A 64 0.30 5.26 -5.46
C PHE A 64 -0.74 6.10 -4.72
N THR A 65 -0.25 7.02 -3.90
CA THR A 65 -1.03 8.09 -3.25
C THR A 65 -0.29 9.43 -3.40
N ASP A 66 -0.96 10.55 -3.18
CA ASP A 66 -0.37 11.90 -3.25
C ASP A 66 0.40 12.17 -4.57
N VAL A 67 -0.18 11.76 -5.70
CA VAL A 67 0.44 11.89 -7.04
C VAL A 67 0.40 13.35 -7.50
N GLU A 68 1.57 13.93 -7.71
CA GLU A 68 1.73 15.31 -8.19
C GLU A 68 2.78 15.36 -9.30
N VAL A 69 2.35 15.77 -10.49
CA VAL A 69 3.25 16.02 -11.63
C VAL A 69 3.45 17.52 -11.78
N ASN A 70 4.69 17.94 -11.87
CA ASN A 70 5.04 19.34 -12.09
C ASN A 70 6.04 19.46 -13.24
N CYS A 71 5.79 20.39 -14.17
CA CYS A 71 6.60 20.61 -15.36
C CYS A 71 7.06 22.07 -15.44
N GLU A 72 8.17 22.33 -16.12
CA GLU A 72 8.59 23.71 -16.46
C GLU A 72 7.77 24.19 -17.66
N GLY A 73 7.07 25.31 -17.55
CA GLY A 73 6.43 25.95 -18.72
C GLY A 73 7.48 26.39 -19.75
N TYR A 74 7.12 26.46 -21.03
CA TYR A 74 8.11 26.61 -22.11
C TYR A 74 8.79 28.01 -22.15
N HIS A 75 8.02 29.08 -21.93
CA HIS A 75 8.45 30.48 -21.83
C HIS A 75 8.23 31.08 -20.44
N THR A 76 7.06 30.84 -19.83
CA THR A 76 6.64 31.36 -18.52
C THR A 76 6.13 30.21 -17.63
N LYS A 77 5.63 30.50 -16.41
CA LYS A 77 5.05 29.45 -15.53
C LYS A 77 3.55 29.24 -15.79
N GLU A 78 2.93 30.18 -16.50
CA GLU A 78 1.50 30.19 -16.86
C GLU A 78 1.22 29.61 -18.26
N ASP A 79 2.25 29.15 -18.96
CA ASP A 79 2.11 28.63 -20.32
C ASP A 79 1.32 27.31 -20.35
N GLU A 80 0.54 27.13 -21.40
CA GLU A 80 -0.14 25.85 -21.70
C GLU A 80 0.82 24.79 -22.24
N ASP A 81 1.95 25.22 -22.82
CA ASP A 81 3.02 24.37 -23.31
C ASP A 81 4.15 24.26 -22.28
N VAL A 82 4.68 23.04 -22.15
CA VAL A 82 5.76 22.72 -21.20
C VAL A 82 7.02 22.31 -21.94
N LEU A 83 8.17 22.52 -21.30
CA LEU A 83 9.46 22.09 -21.81
C LEU A 83 9.52 20.56 -21.83
N GLU A 84 9.85 19.99 -22.98
CA GLU A 84 9.99 18.53 -23.15
C GLU A 84 11.03 17.97 -22.18
N GLY A 85 10.67 16.92 -21.44
CA GLY A 85 11.55 16.29 -20.45
C GLY A 85 11.63 17.00 -19.09
N SER A 86 10.93 18.12 -18.92
CA SER A 86 11.01 18.94 -17.69
C SER A 86 10.10 18.48 -16.56
N CYS A 87 9.20 17.53 -16.83
CA CYS A 87 8.25 17.05 -15.83
C CYS A 87 8.92 16.14 -14.81
N GLY A 88 8.63 16.37 -13.54
CA GLY A 88 8.92 15.46 -12.42
C GLY A 88 7.64 14.96 -11.77
N LEU A 89 7.72 13.77 -11.18
CA LEU A 89 6.66 13.15 -10.41
C LEU A 89 7.06 13.05 -8.94
N LYS A 90 6.25 13.65 -8.08
CA LYS A 90 6.27 13.46 -6.64
C LYS A 90 5.13 12.52 -6.26
N TYR A 91 5.43 11.50 -5.46
CA TYR A 91 4.46 10.49 -5.08
C TYR A 91 4.70 9.95 -3.66
N SER A 92 3.66 9.32 -3.12
CA SER A 92 3.72 8.47 -1.94
C SER A 92 3.27 7.05 -2.33
N LEU A 93 3.65 6.06 -1.52
CA LEU A 93 3.09 4.71 -1.59
C LEU A 93 2.34 4.41 -0.29
N SER A 94 1.21 3.73 -0.46
CA SER A 94 0.39 3.22 0.64
C SER A 94 0.29 1.71 0.55
N SER A 95 0.44 1.03 1.69
CA SER A 95 0.23 -0.40 1.81
C SER A 95 -1.22 -0.71 2.19
N HIS A 96 -1.93 -1.40 1.30
CA HIS A 96 -3.23 -1.99 1.58
C HIS A 96 -3.04 -3.43 2.06
N GLY A 97 -2.97 -3.58 3.38
CA GLY A 97 -2.88 -4.88 4.02
C GLY A 97 -4.23 -5.60 4.07
N SER A 98 -4.21 -6.90 3.74
CA SER A 98 -5.29 -7.88 3.88
C SER A 98 -5.74 -8.03 5.35
N LYS A 99 -6.46 -7.04 5.89
CA LYS A 99 -7.03 -7.08 7.26
C LYS A 99 -7.79 -8.40 7.52
N LYS A 100 -8.35 -8.99 6.46
CA LYS A 100 -9.07 -10.26 6.44
C LYS A 100 -8.25 -11.47 6.92
N ARG A 101 -6.94 -11.56 6.62
CA ARG A 101 -6.10 -12.69 7.09
C ARG A 101 -5.81 -12.60 8.58
N ARG A 102 -5.65 -11.40 9.15
CA ARG A 102 -5.40 -11.23 10.59
C ARG A 102 -6.66 -11.44 11.43
N SER A 103 -7.85 -11.05 10.94
CA SER A 103 -9.09 -11.37 11.65
C SER A 103 -9.37 -12.87 11.61
N PHE A 104 -9.21 -13.51 10.45
CA PHE A 104 -9.44 -14.94 10.29
C PHE A 104 -8.43 -15.78 11.09
N LEU A 105 -7.15 -15.40 11.12
CA LEU A 105 -6.15 -16.10 11.94
C LEU A 105 -6.45 -15.94 13.44
N ARG A 106 -6.95 -14.77 13.88
CA ARG A 106 -7.41 -14.58 15.26
C ARG A 106 -8.63 -15.41 15.59
N GLU A 107 -9.60 -15.48 14.68
CA GLU A 107 -10.83 -16.27 14.83
C GLU A 107 -10.52 -17.78 14.89
N LEU A 108 -9.59 -18.27 14.06
CA LEU A 108 -9.08 -19.64 14.12
C LEU A 108 -8.32 -19.94 15.42
N ILE A 109 -7.51 -19.00 15.92
CA ILE A 109 -6.79 -19.17 17.19
C ILE A 109 -7.77 -19.17 18.38
N THR A 110 -8.82 -18.34 18.35
CA THR A 110 -9.85 -18.33 19.40
C THR A 110 -10.64 -19.62 19.39
N ALA A 111 -11.08 -20.10 18.23
CA ALA A 111 -11.79 -21.38 18.09
C ALA A 111 -10.94 -22.57 18.57
N ALA A 112 -9.64 -22.60 18.21
CA ALA A 112 -8.73 -23.64 18.67
C ALA A 112 -8.48 -23.59 20.20
N ARG A 113 -8.57 -22.42 20.82
CA ARG A 113 -8.40 -22.25 22.27
C ARG A 113 -9.64 -22.71 23.05
N GLU A 114 -10.83 -22.61 22.48
CA GLU A 114 -12.06 -23.14 23.09
C GLU A 114 -12.01 -24.67 23.12
N ASP A 115 -11.56 -25.34 22.06
CA ASP A 115 -11.39 -26.79 22.02
C ASP A 115 -10.37 -27.30 23.07
N GLU A 116 -9.29 -26.56 23.33
CA GLU A 116 -8.27 -26.92 24.33
C GLU A 116 -8.78 -26.77 25.79
N VAL A 117 -9.69 -25.82 26.05
CA VAL A 117 -10.31 -25.63 27.37
C VAL A 117 -11.32 -26.74 27.68
N VAL A 118 -12.06 -27.22 26.68
CA VAL A 118 -13.07 -28.28 26.87
C VAL A 118 -12.40 -29.62 27.20
N GLU A 119 -11.28 -29.95 26.56
CA GLU A 119 -10.48 -31.15 26.89
C GLU A 119 -9.90 -31.08 28.31
N ALA A 120 -9.45 -29.90 28.74
CA ALA A 120 -8.95 -29.69 30.10
C ALA A 120 -10.04 -29.90 31.17
N GLU A 121 -11.24 -29.33 30.96
CA GLU A 121 -12.37 -29.50 31.90
C GLU A 121 -12.91 -30.94 31.93
N LEU A 122 -12.90 -31.65 30.79
CA LEU A 122 -13.30 -33.06 30.74
C LEU A 122 -12.35 -33.95 31.55
N SER A 123 -11.05 -33.66 31.53
CA SER A 123 -10.05 -34.39 32.32
C SER A 123 -10.23 -34.21 33.84
N ASP A 124 -10.57 -32.99 34.27
CA ASP A 124 -10.84 -32.67 35.69
C ASP A 124 -12.16 -33.30 36.19
N HIS A 125 -13.18 -33.39 35.32
CA HIS A 125 -14.45 -34.06 35.64
C HIS A 125 -14.31 -35.59 35.77
N ILE A 126 -13.48 -36.23 34.94
CA ILE A 126 -13.19 -37.67 35.04
C ILE A 126 -12.39 -37.99 36.32
N SER A 127 -11.49 -37.10 36.72
CA SER A 127 -10.69 -37.27 37.94
C SER A 127 -11.53 -37.15 39.23
N SER A 128 -12.51 -36.24 39.25
CA SER A 128 -13.40 -36.05 40.40
C SER A 128 -14.45 -37.17 40.59
N SER A 129 -14.89 -37.80 39.50
CA SER A 129 -15.89 -38.87 39.54
C SER A 129 -15.35 -40.23 39.99
N ASN A 130 -14.04 -40.49 39.80
CA ASN A 130 -13.39 -41.71 40.31
C ASN A 130 -13.08 -41.68 41.82
N ALA A 131 -13.18 -40.54 42.50
CA ALA A 131 -12.92 -40.41 43.93
C ALA A 131 -14.09 -40.86 44.83
N GLN A 132 -15.30 -41.07 44.27
CA GLN A 132 -16.52 -41.35 45.05
C GLN A 132 -16.91 -42.84 45.15
N SER A 133 -16.14 -43.78 44.58
CA SER A 133 -16.48 -45.23 44.62
C SER A 133 -15.65 -46.06 45.61
N ALA A 134 -14.83 -45.46 46.46
CA ALA A 134 -13.89 -46.21 47.33
C ALA A 134 -14.24 -46.22 48.83
N GLY A 135 -15.52 -46.04 49.23
CA GLY A 135 -15.84 -45.97 50.65
C GLY A 135 -17.27 -46.34 51.00
N TYR A 136 -17.64 -47.63 50.88
CA TYR A 136 -18.69 -48.23 51.72
C TYR A 136 -18.65 -49.76 51.58
N LEU A 137 -17.78 -50.41 52.35
CA LEU A 137 -17.86 -51.84 52.67
C LEU A 137 -17.16 -52.05 54.01
N THR A 138 -17.94 -52.26 55.07
CA THR A 138 -17.75 -53.32 56.09
C THR A 138 -18.81 -53.19 57.19
N PRO A 139 -19.13 -54.31 57.89
CA PRO A 139 -20.49 -54.68 58.29
C PRO A 139 -21.00 -54.06 59.59
#